data_AF-A0A8J5N858-F1
#
_entry.id   AF-A0A8J5N858-F1
#
_cell.length_a   1.000
_cell.length_b   1.000
_cell.length_c   1.000
_cell.angle_alpha   90.00
_cell.angle_beta   90.00
_cell.angle_gamma   90.00
#
_symmetry.space_group_name_H-M   'P 1'
#
loop_
_entity.id
_entity.type
_entity.pdbx_description
1 polymer ?
#
loop_
_entity_poly.entity_id
_entity_poly.type
_entity_poly.pdbx_seq_one_letter_code
_entity_poly.pdbx_strand_id
1 'polypeptide(L)'
;MTSTKLVTWRGSMALWRASTGSVVNIMTLICSCLAQLPLWGGPSSSTRNIRMPGGSVAVLAGVTSPEARQVSAIASFHNPQGYAWGYIRMRQLIYFDGSFDETFIEVSLRHPGTNNRNLTRRHNWSVYVNPVGVDAGVKFFQSRCVAAGYRWNPYLIHLAFPNDRDYYERECGPEVPLRCDVGDLSGRLGTIDVGDKRYVFVDRNLPLSGPHGIMNRAMIIHRENAGVERFACANIRPDDDIIKWVIVRKTPKFTATTFMEDLREVLGAPEWYLAADLQTVSFSADQQCVTFVIHFMGPQAGQLELDFSRLLAGGILPSPTISIRGVYSDPKRPTKVPYRTCGGLEEDDILGDKSDASWWNVLTGNLDDVGYTGDGSGSSSSSFMSRPSFLHLLLLLLTVTLH
;
A
#
# COMPACT_ATOMS: atom_id res chain seq x y z
N MET A 1 49.84 9.70 52.24
CA MET A 1 49.23 9.57 50.90
C MET A 1 47.88 10.25 50.94
N THR A 2 47.81 11.43 50.36
CA THR A 2 46.77 12.44 50.58
C THR A 2 45.45 12.10 49.90
N SER A 3 44.40 12.05 50.72
CA SER A 3 42.98 12.11 50.37
C SER A 3 42.46 13.49 50.77
N THR A 4 41.73 14.16 49.87
CA THR A 4 41.03 15.45 50.07
C THR A 4 39.60 15.24 49.57
N LYS A 5 38.59 15.04 50.41
CA LYS A 5 37.80 15.95 51.28
C LYS A 5 36.98 17.04 50.56
N LEU A 6 35.66 16.91 50.78
CA LEU A 6 34.54 17.86 50.69
C LEU A 6 34.85 19.29 51.17
N VAL A 7 34.13 20.27 50.60
CA VAL A 7 33.59 21.44 51.32
C VAL A 7 32.22 21.85 50.74
N THR A 8 31.24 22.00 51.63
CA THR A 8 29.93 22.69 51.50
C THR A 8 30.01 24.10 52.13
N TRP A 9 29.04 24.99 51.89
CA TRP A 9 28.41 25.96 52.83
C TRP A 9 27.41 26.88 52.06
N ARG A 10 26.10 26.93 52.39
CA ARG A 10 25.33 27.93 53.21
C ARG A 10 25.42 29.38 52.68
N GLY A 11 24.40 30.24 52.58
CA GLY A 11 22.99 30.28 52.98
C GLY A 11 22.52 31.75 53.09
N SER A 12 21.20 32.00 53.18
CA SER A 12 20.50 33.12 53.88
C SER A 12 19.49 33.99 53.10
N MET A 13 18.39 34.26 53.80
CA MET A 13 17.14 34.97 53.48
C MET A 13 17.27 36.50 53.43
N ALA A 14 16.32 37.19 52.77
CA ALA A 14 15.60 38.34 53.33
C ALA A 14 14.33 38.71 52.51
N LEU A 15 13.19 38.82 53.21
CA LEU A 15 11.96 39.50 52.79
C LEU A 15 12.15 41.02 52.76
N TRP A 16 11.46 41.75 51.87
CA TRP A 16 10.80 43.05 52.15
C TRP A 16 9.57 43.24 51.24
N ARG A 17 8.57 43.96 51.74
CA ARG A 17 7.19 44.15 51.24
C ARG A 17 6.89 45.65 51.03
N ALA A 18 5.98 45.95 50.11
CA ALA A 18 5.25 47.23 49.88
C ALA A 18 6.05 48.38 49.19
N SER A 19 5.49 49.31 48.41
CA SER A 19 4.11 49.83 48.26
C SER A 19 3.91 50.61 46.92
N THR A 20 2.68 50.55 46.39
CA THR A 20 1.88 51.63 45.76
C THR A 20 2.44 52.52 44.63
N GLY A 21 1.66 52.63 43.54
CA GLY A 21 1.73 53.77 42.62
C GLY A 21 0.89 53.59 41.36
N SER A 22 -0.39 53.98 41.40
CA SER A 22 -1.30 54.06 40.26
C SER A 22 -0.85 55.09 39.21
N VAL A 23 -0.95 54.74 37.93
CA VAL A 23 -1.26 55.70 36.86
C VAL A 23 -2.43 55.12 36.08
N VAL A 24 -3.47 55.95 35.96
CA VAL A 24 -4.79 55.68 35.41
C VAL A 24 -4.83 56.22 33.97
N ASN A 25 -5.61 55.56 33.10
CA ASN A 25 -6.26 56.10 31.87
C ASN A 25 -5.36 56.34 30.64
N ILE A 26 -5.72 56.04 29.38
CA ILE A 26 -6.98 55.75 28.66
C ILE A 26 -6.59 54.98 27.36
N MET A 27 -7.22 53.83 27.08
CA MET A 27 -7.62 53.34 25.74
C MET A 27 -7.77 51.82 25.76
N THR A 28 -8.98 51.32 26.00
CA THR A 28 -9.51 50.09 25.37
C THR A 28 -10.99 49.94 25.74
N LEU A 29 -11.79 50.84 25.18
CA LEU A 29 -13.15 50.50 24.76
C LEU A 29 -13.02 49.65 23.49
N ILE A 30 -13.97 48.72 23.31
CA ILE A 30 -14.11 47.75 22.21
C ILE A 30 -13.48 46.37 22.54
N CYS A 31 -14.03 45.72 23.57
CA CYS A 31 -14.04 44.26 23.68
C CYS A 31 -15.49 43.77 23.49
N SER A 32 -15.97 43.85 22.26
CA SER A 32 -17.17 43.19 21.77
C SER A 32 -17.16 43.28 20.24
N CYS A 33 -17.40 42.14 19.57
CA CYS A 33 -17.25 41.88 18.13
C CYS A 33 -15.82 41.62 17.64
N LEU A 34 -15.40 40.35 17.69
CA LEU A 34 -14.68 39.66 16.61
C LEU A 34 -14.71 38.14 16.89
N ALA A 35 -15.85 37.54 16.61
CA ALA A 35 -16.00 36.09 16.46
C ALA A 35 -16.63 35.83 15.09
N GLN A 36 -15.87 36.07 14.01
CA GLN A 36 -16.22 35.59 12.67
C GLN A 36 -14.96 35.42 11.79
N LEU A 37 -14.62 34.13 11.56
CA LEU A 37 -14.23 33.51 10.26
C LEU A 37 -12.80 33.77 9.67
N PRO A 38 -12.29 32.87 8.79
CA PRO A 38 -11.16 31.98 9.12
C PRO A 38 -9.93 32.17 8.21
N LEU A 39 -8.77 31.65 8.63
CA LEU A 39 -7.62 31.43 7.74
C LEU A 39 -7.19 29.96 7.76
N TRP A 40 -7.03 29.45 6.54
CA TRP A 40 -6.76 28.07 6.14
C TRP A 40 -5.30 27.62 6.36
N GLY A 41 -5.13 26.30 6.48
CA GLY A 41 -3.86 25.59 6.26
C GLY A 41 -3.85 24.19 6.89
N GLY A 42 -4.49 23.19 6.27
CA GLY A 42 -4.46 21.80 6.72
C GLY A 42 -3.65 20.87 5.80
N PRO A 43 -3.38 19.61 6.21
CA PRO A 43 -3.31 18.47 5.32
C PRO A 43 -4.68 17.77 5.27
N SER A 44 -5.13 17.45 4.06
CA SER A 44 -6.45 16.90 3.77
C SER A 44 -6.54 15.40 4.08
N SER A 45 -7.32 15.03 5.11
CA SER A 45 -7.99 13.73 5.19
C SER A 45 -9.49 13.99 5.36
N SER A 46 -10.21 14.09 4.25
CA SER A 46 -11.66 14.27 4.25
C SER A 46 -12.35 12.94 4.57
N THR A 47 -12.55 12.65 5.85
CA THR A 47 -13.54 11.66 6.30
C THR A 47 -14.91 12.34 6.29
N ARG A 48 -15.71 12.12 5.23
CA ARG A 48 -17.13 12.50 5.26
C ARG A 48 -17.92 11.38 5.94
N ASN A 49 -18.59 11.70 7.04
CA ASN A 49 -19.59 10.82 7.64
C ASN A 49 -20.77 10.66 6.67
N ILE A 50 -20.93 9.47 6.11
CA ILE A 50 -22.15 9.06 5.41
C ILE A 50 -23.03 8.34 6.42
N ARG A 51 -24.17 8.95 6.76
CA ARG A 51 -25.24 8.29 7.52
C ARG A 51 -26.19 7.65 6.51
N MET A 52 -26.15 6.32 6.39
CA MET A 52 -27.17 5.56 5.66
C MET A 52 -28.23 5.01 6.63
N PRO A 53 -29.52 5.05 6.27
CA PRO A 53 -30.57 4.35 6.99
C PRO A 53 -30.69 2.90 6.49
N GLY A 54 -30.62 1.94 7.42
CA GLY A 54 -31.15 0.58 7.26
C GLY A 54 -30.32 -0.42 6.45
N GLY A 55 -29.92 -1.52 7.09
CA GLY A 55 -29.38 -2.71 6.44
C GLY A 55 -27.91 -2.98 6.76
N SER A 56 -27.65 -3.59 7.91
CA SER A 56 -26.31 -3.92 8.38
C SER A 56 -25.65 -5.00 7.51
N VAL A 57 -24.66 -4.62 6.71
CA VAL A 57 -23.56 -5.51 6.30
C VAL A 57 -22.28 -4.84 6.78
N ALA A 58 -21.68 -5.40 7.82
CA ALA A 58 -20.39 -4.96 8.34
C ALA A 58 -19.29 -5.47 7.40
N VAL A 59 -18.89 -4.63 6.45
CA VAL A 59 -17.60 -4.78 5.76
C VAL A 59 -16.53 -4.33 6.75
N LEU A 60 -15.67 -5.25 7.18
CA LEU A 60 -14.48 -4.93 7.99
C LEU A 60 -13.46 -4.16 7.12
N ALA A 61 -13.76 -2.90 6.84
CA ALA A 61 -12.74 -1.94 6.46
C ALA A 61 -11.80 -1.78 7.66
N GLY A 62 -10.49 -1.95 7.44
CA GLY A 62 -9.47 -2.03 8.48
C GLY A 62 -9.66 -0.96 9.56
N VAL A 63 -10.08 -1.39 10.75
CA VAL A 63 -10.18 -0.52 11.92
C VAL A 63 -8.76 -0.38 12.44
N THR A 64 -8.03 0.64 12.00
CA THR A 64 -6.86 1.09 12.74
C THR A 64 -7.37 1.74 14.01
N SER A 65 -7.40 0.98 15.11
CA SER A 65 -7.56 1.58 16.44
C SER A 65 -6.45 2.63 16.61
N PRO A 66 -6.70 3.79 17.24
CA PRO A 66 -5.65 4.77 17.53
C PRO A 66 -4.52 4.21 18.41
N GLU A 67 -4.62 2.95 18.87
CA GLU A 67 -3.67 2.24 19.71
C GLU A 67 -2.91 1.09 19.00
N ALA A 68 -3.28 0.74 17.76
CA ALA A 68 -2.66 -0.38 17.05
C ALA A 68 -2.59 -0.18 15.53
N ARG A 69 -1.49 -0.64 14.95
CA ARG A 69 -1.26 -0.65 13.50
C ARG A 69 -1.42 -2.07 12.97
N GLN A 70 -2.26 -2.24 11.96
CA GLN A 70 -2.35 -3.49 11.22
C GLN A 70 -1.16 -3.64 10.25
N VAL A 71 -0.48 -4.78 10.31
CA VAL A 71 0.54 -5.19 9.35
C VAL A 71 -0.01 -6.36 8.54
N SER A 72 0.05 -6.23 7.23
CA SER A 72 -0.38 -7.27 6.30
C SER A 72 0.82 -7.71 5.45
N ALA A 73 0.91 -9.02 5.20
CA ALA A 73 1.95 -9.60 4.37
C ALA A 73 1.34 -10.66 3.43
N ILE A 74 1.93 -10.84 2.26
CA ILE A 74 1.50 -11.82 1.27
C ILE A 74 2.70 -12.58 0.73
N ALA A 75 2.57 -13.91 0.69
CA ALA A 75 3.43 -14.78 -0.08
C ALA A 75 2.66 -15.25 -1.31
N SER A 76 2.96 -14.61 -2.44
CA SER A 76 2.27 -14.87 -3.71
C SER A 76 2.98 -15.92 -4.55
N PHE A 77 2.29 -16.99 -4.90
CA PHE A 77 2.72 -18.00 -5.84
C PHE A 77 2.11 -17.69 -7.21
N HIS A 78 2.65 -16.67 -7.89
CA HIS A 78 2.21 -16.23 -9.23
C HIS A 78 3.24 -16.52 -10.32
N ASN A 79 4.26 -17.34 -10.03
CA ASN A 79 5.26 -17.70 -11.03
C ASN A 79 4.64 -18.66 -12.05
N PRO A 80 4.58 -18.31 -13.35
CA PRO A 80 4.01 -19.18 -14.38
C PRO A 80 4.82 -20.46 -14.60
N GLN A 81 6.11 -20.46 -14.27
CA GLN A 81 6.97 -21.64 -14.28
C GLN A 81 6.99 -22.36 -12.92
N GLY A 82 6.24 -21.86 -11.94
CA GLY A 82 6.12 -22.45 -10.61
C GLY A 82 5.22 -23.68 -10.59
N TYR A 83 5.22 -24.37 -9.45
CA TYR A 83 4.48 -25.61 -9.22
C TYR A 83 3.23 -25.44 -8.35
N ALA A 84 3.09 -24.27 -7.73
CA ALA A 84 1.90 -23.87 -7.00
C ALA A 84 1.42 -22.52 -7.54
N TRP A 85 0.11 -22.31 -7.50
CA TRP A 85 -0.55 -21.08 -7.90
C TRP A 85 -1.50 -20.63 -6.80
N GLY A 86 -1.38 -19.41 -6.32
CA GLY A 86 -2.21 -18.91 -5.23
C GLY A 86 -1.46 -17.98 -4.31
N TYR A 87 -1.95 -17.84 -3.08
CA TYR A 87 -1.36 -16.95 -2.09
C TYR A 87 -1.50 -17.50 -0.67
N ILE A 88 -0.59 -17.03 0.17
CA ILE A 88 -0.71 -17.11 1.62
C ILE A 88 -0.68 -15.67 2.13
N ARG A 89 -1.78 -15.21 2.72
CA ARG A 89 -1.94 -13.87 3.25
C ARG A 89 -1.90 -13.93 4.76
N MET A 90 -1.17 -12.99 5.37
CA MET A 90 -0.97 -12.93 6.80
C MET A 90 -1.33 -11.53 7.29
N ARG A 91 -2.02 -11.43 8.42
CA ARG A 91 -2.41 -10.16 9.04
C ARG A 91 -2.17 -10.23 10.53
N GLN A 92 -1.63 -9.15 11.09
CA GLN A 92 -1.32 -9.04 12.51
C GLN A 92 -1.55 -7.61 12.98
N LEU A 93 -2.07 -7.44 14.20
CA LEU A 93 -2.14 -6.15 14.87
C LEU A 93 -0.88 -5.97 15.73
N ILE A 94 -0.25 -4.80 15.61
CA ILE A 94 0.91 -4.41 16.41
C ILE A 94 0.55 -3.17 17.20
N TYR A 95 0.64 -3.27 18.52
CA TYR A 95 0.34 -2.18 19.44
C TYR A 95 1.56 -1.23 19.57
N PHE A 96 1.33 0.00 20.03
CA PHE A 96 2.41 1.00 20.18
C PHE A 96 3.47 0.63 21.21
N ASP A 97 3.15 -0.25 22.16
CA ASP A 97 4.10 -0.80 23.14
C ASP A 97 5.07 -1.83 22.50
N GLY A 98 4.85 -2.19 21.23
CA GLY A 98 5.63 -3.19 20.50
C GLY A 98 5.14 -4.62 20.69
N SER A 99 4.09 -4.83 21.51
CA SER A 99 3.40 -6.12 21.56
C SER A 99 2.64 -6.38 20.27
N PHE A 100 2.46 -7.64 19.95
CA PHE A 100 1.74 -8.07 18.75
C PHE A 100 0.69 -9.10 19.11
N ASP A 101 -0.42 -9.06 18.40
CA ASP A 101 -1.50 -10.03 18.51
C ASP A 101 -1.17 -11.31 17.72
N GLU A 102 -2.06 -12.29 17.78
CA GLU A 102 -2.00 -13.49 16.96
C GLU A 102 -1.99 -13.13 15.46
N THR A 103 -1.22 -13.89 14.69
CA THR A 103 -1.15 -13.73 13.23
C THR A 103 -2.22 -14.60 12.59
N PHE A 104 -3.15 -13.94 11.89
CA PHE A 104 -4.15 -14.61 11.06
C PHE A 104 -3.53 -14.96 9.71
N ILE A 105 -3.68 -16.22 9.29
CA ILE A 105 -3.09 -16.75 8.06
C ILE A 105 -4.20 -17.32 7.19
N GLU A 106 -4.41 -16.74 6.02
CA GLU A 106 -5.30 -17.23 4.97
C GLU A 106 -4.46 -17.92 3.89
N VAL A 107 -4.78 -19.19 3.59
CA VAL A 107 -4.08 -20.00 2.59
C VAL A 107 -5.06 -20.38 1.48
N SER A 108 -4.72 -20.02 0.25
CA SER A 108 -5.48 -20.38 -0.96
C SER A 108 -4.51 -20.81 -2.05
N LEU A 109 -4.35 -22.12 -2.25
CA LEU A 109 -3.36 -22.70 -3.15
C LEU A 109 -4.01 -23.72 -4.09
N ARG A 110 -3.65 -23.63 -5.37
CA ARG A 110 -4.02 -24.56 -6.44
C ARG A 110 -2.80 -24.96 -7.26
N HIS A 111 -2.92 -26.03 -8.03
CA HIS A 111 -1.90 -26.34 -9.04
C HIS A 111 -2.00 -25.35 -10.21
N PRO A 112 -0.88 -24.98 -10.86
CA PRO A 112 -0.89 -24.06 -11.99
C PRO A 112 -1.73 -24.61 -13.15
N GLY A 113 -2.38 -23.69 -13.88
CA GLY A 113 -3.27 -23.98 -15.01
C GLY A 113 -4.71 -23.52 -14.77
N THR A 114 -5.41 -23.13 -15.85
CA THR A 114 -6.75 -22.51 -15.80
C THR A 114 -7.82 -23.43 -15.21
N ASN A 115 -7.73 -24.74 -15.44
CA ASN A 115 -8.71 -25.73 -14.97
C ASN A 115 -8.03 -26.97 -14.36
N ASN A 116 -6.92 -26.76 -13.66
CA ASN A 116 -6.23 -27.88 -13.04
C ASN A 116 -6.94 -28.30 -11.74
N ARG A 117 -7.46 -29.52 -11.70
CA ARG A 117 -8.13 -30.13 -10.54
C ARG A 117 -7.25 -31.11 -9.78
N ASN A 118 -5.95 -31.11 -10.05
CA ASN A 118 -5.01 -31.94 -9.30
C ASN A 118 -5.07 -31.54 -7.82
N LEU A 119 -5.13 -32.56 -6.97
CA LEU A 119 -5.19 -32.42 -5.53
C LEU A 119 -4.02 -33.19 -4.93
N THR A 120 -3.17 -32.48 -4.20
CA THR A 120 -2.05 -33.07 -3.47
C THR A 120 -2.20 -32.70 -2.00
N ARG A 121 -1.96 -33.67 -1.11
CA ARG A 121 -2.33 -33.57 0.31
C ARG A 121 -1.13 -33.64 1.24
N ARG A 122 -1.31 -33.15 2.46
CA ARG A 122 -0.34 -33.19 3.55
C ARG A 122 0.99 -32.54 3.18
N HIS A 123 0.94 -31.33 2.65
CA HIS A 123 2.15 -30.55 2.40
C HIS A 123 2.61 -29.88 3.69
N ASN A 124 3.88 -30.11 4.05
CA ASN A 124 4.54 -29.30 5.05
C ASN A 124 4.85 -27.92 4.45
N TRP A 125 4.74 -26.87 5.25
CA TRP A 125 4.91 -25.49 4.88
C TRP A 125 5.60 -24.75 6.03
N SER A 126 6.59 -23.93 5.68
CA SER A 126 7.41 -23.22 6.66
C SER A 126 8.10 -22.01 6.05
N VAL A 127 8.46 -21.06 6.91
CA VAL A 127 9.22 -19.87 6.57
C VAL A 127 10.72 -20.14 6.63
N TYR A 128 11.46 -19.62 5.66
CA TYR A 128 12.90 -19.77 5.47
C TYR A 128 13.60 -18.41 5.53
N VAL A 129 14.88 -18.40 5.86
CA VAL A 129 15.64 -17.19 6.21
C VAL A 129 15.72 -16.19 5.06
N ASN A 130 16.06 -16.66 3.85
CA ASN A 130 16.37 -15.79 2.71
C ASN A 130 15.20 -15.71 1.71
N PRO A 131 15.09 -14.61 0.95
CA PRO A 131 14.18 -14.54 -0.18
C PRO A 131 14.62 -15.48 -1.32
N VAL A 132 13.64 -15.96 -2.09
CA VAL A 132 13.82 -16.78 -3.29
C VAL A 132 13.85 -15.92 -4.55
N GLY A 133 14.52 -16.42 -5.59
CA GLY A 133 14.70 -15.74 -6.86
C GLY A 133 14.22 -16.60 -8.04
N VAL A 134 15.11 -16.80 -9.00
CA VAL A 134 14.85 -17.58 -10.22
C VAL A 134 14.75 -19.09 -9.97
N ASP A 135 15.19 -19.54 -8.80
CA ASP A 135 15.19 -20.94 -8.36
C ASP A 135 13.78 -21.49 -8.06
N ALA A 136 12.77 -20.63 -8.01
CA ALA A 136 11.37 -21.03 -7.81
C ALA A 136 10.77 -21.79 -9.01
N GLY A 137 11.29 -21.57 -10.23
CA GLY A 137 10.80 -22.19 -11.47
C GLY A 137 11.54 -23.45 -11.91
N VAL A 138 12.48 -23.95 -11.09
CA VAL A 138 13.36 -25.06 -11.49
C VAL A 138 12.65 -26.41 -11.39
N LYS A 139 12.86 -27.28 -12.40
CA LYS A 139 12.19 -28.58 -12.48
C LYS A 139 12.64 -29.59 -11.42
N PHE A 140 13.93 -29.67 -11.14
CA PHE A 140 14.47 -30.64 -10.19
C PHE A 140 14.33 -30.14 -8.74
N PHE A 141 13.87 -31.02 -7.85
CA PHE A 141 13.64 -30.69 -6.44
C PHE A 141 14.90 -30.23 -5.70
N GLN A 142 16.06 -30.80 -6.05
CA GLN A 142 17.34 -30.53 -5.40
C GLN A 142 17.83 -29.09 -5.60
N SER A 143 17.39 -28.42 -6.65
CA SER A 143 17.80 -27.04 -6.99
C SER A 143 16.64 -26.04 -6.87
N ARG A 144 15.44 -26.52 -6.54
CA ARG A 144 14.26 -25.68 -6.39
C ARG A 144 14.24 -25.02 -5.00
N CYS A 145 14.03 -23.70 -4.97
CA CYS A 145 13.91 -22.94 -3.73
C CYS A 145 15.12 -23.06 -2.79
N VAL A 146 16.31 -23.39 -3.30
CA VAL A 146 17.53 -23.59 -2.50
C VAL A 146 18.04 -22.27 -1.93
N ALA A 147 17.86 -21.16 -2.66
CA ALA A 147 18.35 -19.83 -2.27
C ALA A 147 17.79 -19.37 -0.92
N ALA A 148 16.61 -19.89 -0.53
CA ALA A 148 15.97 -19.61 0.75
C ALA A 148 16.81 -20.02 1.98
N GLY A 149 17.78 -20.93 1.81
CA GLY A 149 18.67 -21.38 2.87
C GLY A 149 17.99 -22.34 3.85
N TYR A 150 18.00 -21.98 5.13
CA TYR A 150 17.48 -22.79 6.23
C TYR A 150 16.14 -22.27 6.74
N ARG A 151 15.42 -23.12 7.49
CA ARG A 151 14.17 -22.74 8.15
C ARG A 151 14.43 -21.61 9.17
N TRP A 152 13.50 -20.67 9.26
CA TRP A 152 13.62 -19.53 10.17
C TRP A 152 13.53 -19.98 11.63
N ASN A 153 14.64 -19.92 12.35
CA ASN A 153 14.72 -20.24 13.77
C ASN A 153 15.60 -19.23 14.53
N PRO A 154 15.04 -18.10 14.97
CA PRO A 154 15.79 -17.10 15.73
C PRO A 154 16.15 -17.55 17.15
N TYR A 155 15.38 -18.47 17.74
CA TYR A 155 15.57 -18.92 19.12
C TYR A 155 16.47 -20.15 19.26
N LEU A 156 16.98 -20.68 18.14
CA LEU A 156 17.93 -21.79 18.08
C LEU A 156 17.51 -22.99 18.93
N ILE A 157 16.21 -23.31 18.96
CA ILE A 157 15.63 -24.36 19.81
C ILE A 157 16.28 -25.75 19.67
N HIS A 158 16.91 -26.06 18.53
CA HIS A 158 17.67 -27.29 18.31
C HIS A 158 18.94 -27.38 19.17
N LEU A 159 19.46 -26.24 19.63
CA LEU A 159 20.63 -26.19 20.52
C LEU A 159 20.29 -26.52 21.98
N ALA A 160 19.01 -26.69 22.33
CA ALA A 160 18.62 -27.09 23.68
C ALA A 160 19.16 -28.49 24.04
N PHE A 161 19.20 -29.42 23.07
CA PHE A 161 19.72 -30.78 23.23
C PHE A 161 20.48 -31.23 21.98
N PRO A 162 21.74 -30.79 21.79
CA PRO A 162 22.49 -30.99 20.55
C PRO A 162 22.79 -32.45 20.20
N ASN A 163 22.70 -33.35 21.18
CA ASN A 163 22.97 -34.79 21.00
C ASN A 163 21.71 -35.61 20.68
N ASP A 164 20.52 -35.01 20.78
CA ASP A 164 19.24 -35.69 20.57
C ASP A 164 18.62 -35.25 19.24
N ARG A 165 18.83 -36.08 18.21
CA ARG A 165 18.41 -35.76 16.82
C ARG A 165 16.90 -35.75 16.63
N ASP A 166 16.19 -36.49 17.46
CA ASP A 166 14.74 -36.68 17.36
C ASP A 166 13.97 -35.80 18.36
N TYR A 167 14.70 -35.04 19.18
CA TYR A 167 14.13 -34.13 20.17
C TYR A 167 13.12 -33.18 19.53
N TYR A 168 13.45 -32.59 18.38
CA TYR A 168 12.56 -31.64 17.73
C TYR A 168 11.22 -32.25 17.33
N GLU A 169 11.24 -33.43 16.70
CA GLU A 169 10.02 -34.08 16.20
C GLU A 169 9.08 -34.52 17.33
N ARG A 170 9.62 -34.83 18.51
CA ARG A 170 8.82 -35.18 19.69
C ARG A 170 8.23 -33.98 20.41
N GLU A 171 8.91 -32.85 20.37
CA GLU A 171 8.63 -31.72 21.24
C GLU A 171 7.93 -30.57 20.52
N CYS A 172 8.14 -30.43 19.22
CA CYS A 172 7.36 -29.53 18.39
C CYS A 172 6.01 -30.16 18.07
N GLY A 173 4.94 -29.51 18.54
CA GLY A 173 3.58 -29.88 18.22
C GLY A 173 2.59 -28.75 18.49
N PRO A 174 1.32 -28.96 18.15
CA PRO A 174 0.26 -27.97 18.37
C PRO A 174 0.02 -27.68 19.87
N GLU A 175 0.29 -28.65 20.74
CA GLU A 175 0.15 -28.50 22.20
C GLU A 175 1.28 -27.67 22.81
N VAL A 176 2.48 -27.73 22.22
CA VAL A 176 3.68 -27.05 22.73
C VAL A 176 4.31 -26.18 21.62
N PRO A 177 3.58 -25.16 21.11
CA PRO A 177 3.97 -24.42 19.90
C PRO A 177 5.25 -23.59 20.08
N LEU A 178 5.63 -23.27 21.32
CA LEU A 178 6.84 -22.50 21.62
C LEU A 178 8.13 -23.33 21.49
N ARG A 179 8.04 -24.67 21.38
CA ARG A 179 9.17 -25.56 21.12
C ARG A 179 9.37 -25.86 19.63
N CYS A 180 8.57 -25.24 18.76
CA CYS A 180 8.72 -25.30 17.32
C CYS A 180 9.59 -24.15 16.80
N ASP A 181 10.28 -24.36 15.67
CA ASP A 181 10.99 -23.28 15.00
C ASP A 181 9.97 -22.18 14.65
N VAL A 182 10.29 -20.90 14.83
CA VAL A 182 9.36 -19.80 14.50
C VAL A 182 8.81 -19.93 13.09
N GLY A 183 9.64 -20.38 12.14
CA GLY A 183 9.23 -20.63 10.76
C GLY A 183 8.46 -21.93 10.53
N ASP A 184 8.43 -22.90 11.45
CA ASP A 184 7.69 -24.16 11.27
C ASP A 184 6.21 -24.00 11.57
N LEU A 185 5.44 -23.73 10.51
CA LEU A 185 3.98 -23.61 10.59
C LEU A 185 3.30 -24.97 10.57
N SER A 186 3.93 -25.99 9.99
CA SER A 186 3.33 -27.33 9.93
C SER A 186 3.33 -28.04 11.27
N GLY A 187 4.42 -27.91 12.02
CA GLY A 187 4.49 -28.47 13.37
C GLY A 187 3.44 -27.86 14.31
N ARG A 188 3.13 -26.57 14.15
CA ARG A 188 2.17 -25.86 15.01
C ARG A 188 0.72 -25.95 14.54
N LEU A 189 0.48 -25.76 13.24
CA LEU A 189 -0.86 -25.56 12.67
C LEU A 189 -1.34 -26.77 11.85
N GLY A 190 -0.45 -27.74 11.61
CA GLY A 190 -0.70 -28.88 10.75
C GLY A 190 -0.36 -28.61 9.28
N THR A 191 -0.48 -29.65 8.47
CA THR A 191 -0.21 -29.59 7.03
C THR A 191 -1.33 -28.92 6.24
N ILE A 192 -1.01 -28.43 5.04
CA ILE A 192 -1.97 -27.87 4.10
C ILE A 192 -2.12 -28.76 2.87
N ASP A 193 -3.25 -28.65 2.18
CA ASP A 193 -3.48 -29.31 0.90
C ASP A 193 -3.45 -28.29 -0.24
N VAL A 194 -2.96 -28.70 -1.42
CA VAL A 194 -2.88 -27.86 -2.61
C VAL A 194 -3.89 -28.35 -3.64
N GLY A 195 -4.78 -27.45 -4.09
CA GLY A 195 -5.88 -27.78 -4.99
C GLY A 195 -7.19 -28.17 -4.30
N ASP A 196 -7.29 -27.97 -2.97
CA ASP A 196 -8.50 -28.23 -2.19
C ASP A 196 -9.21 -26.92 -1.76
N LYS A 197 -9.68 -26.84 -0.51
CA LYS A 197 -10.32 -25.67 0.10
C LYS A 197 -9.32 -24.62 0.56
N ARG A 198 -9.85 -23.45 0.90
CA ARG A 198 -9.11 -22.39 1.59
C ARG A 198 -8.96 -22.76 3.06
N TYR A 199 -7.80 -22.46 3.63
CA TYR A 199 -7.53 -22.64 5.05
C TYR A 199 -7.38 -21.28 5.72
N VAL A 200 -7.86 -21.20 6.96
CA VAL A 200 -7.63 -20.05 7.84
C VAL A 200 -7.02 -20.60 9.13
N PHE A 201 -5.85 -20.09 9.48
CA PHE A 201 -5.13 -20.44 10.70
C PHE A 201 -4.87 -19.21 11.55
N VAL A 202 -4.60 -19.45 12.82
CA VAL A 202 -4.21 -18.42 13.78
C VAL A 202 -2.95 -18.90 14.48
N ASP A 203 -1.88 -18.12 14.40
CA ASP A 203 -0.57 -18.46 14.96
C ASP A 203 -0.11 -17.40 15.97
N ARG A 204 0.22 -17.83 17.18
CA ARG A 204 0.65 -16.93 18.28
C ARG A 204 2.15 -16.59 18.26
N ASN A 205 2.95 -17.36 17.52
CA ASN A 205 4.41 -17.35 17.58
C ASN A 205 5.04 -16.85 16.27
N LEU A 206 4.25 -16.44 15.28
CA LEU A 206 4.72 -15.94 13.99
C LEU A 206 4.67 -14.41 13.92
N PRO A 207 5.75 -13.69 14.26
CA PRO A 207 5.76 -12.22 14.16
C PRO A 207 5.90 -11.76 12.70
N LEU A 208 5.07 -10.80 12.28
CA LEU A 208 5.19 -10.16 10.96
C LEU A 208 6.20 -8.99 10.96
N SER A 209 6.50 -8.43 12.13
CA SER A 209 7.43 -7.31 12.30
C SER A 209 8.39 -7.53 13.48
N GLY A 210 9.25 -6.55 13.74
CA GLY A 210 10.26 -6.62 14.79
C GLY A 210 11.50 -7.43 14.41
N PRO A 211 12.44 -7.65 15.35
CA PRO A 211 13.73 -8.28 15.10
C PRO A 211 13.62 -9.71 14.57
N HIS A 212 12.55 -10.41 14.93
CA HIS A 212 12.31 -11.80 14.53
C HIS A 212 11.25 -11.94 13.42
N GLY A 213 10.84 -10.82 12.83
CA GLY A 213 9.79 -10.77 11.82
C GLY A 213 10.09 -11.61 10.57
N ILE A 214 9.02 -12.04 9.91
CA ILE A 214 9.09 -12.84 8.67
C ILE A 214 8.99 -12.03 7.37
N MET A 215 8.94 -10.71 7.46
CA MET A 215 8.93 -9.85 6.27
C MET A 215 10.22 -10.04 5.44
N ASN A 216 10.11 -10.06 4.11
CA ASN A 216 11.21 -10.29 3.15
C ASN A 216 11.88 -11.68 3.24
N ARG A 217 11.23 -12.63 3.91
CA ARG A 217 11.63 -14.04 3.95
C ARG A 217 10.91 -14.85 2.89
N ALA A 218 11.26 -16.12 2.74
CA ALA A 218 10.56 -17.01 1.82
C ALA A 218 9.61 -17.96 2.56
N MET A 219 8.42 -18.15 2.02
CA MET A 219 7.52 -19.23 2.36
C MET A 219 7.79 -20.42 1.44
N ILE A 220 7.99 -21.61 2.00
CA ILE A 220 8.21 -22.84 1.23
C ILE A 220 7.13 -23.85 1.56
N ILE A 221 6.55 -24.41 0.51
CA ILE A 221 5.68 -25.58 0.54
C ILE A 221 6.55 -26.78 0.13
N HIS A 222 6.53 -27.83 0.93
CA HIS A 222 7.24 -29.07 0.68
C HIS A 222 6.37 -30.04 -0.13
N ARG A 223 6.96 -31.16 -0.51
CA ARG A 223 6.30 -32.21 -1.27
C ARG A 223 5.12 -32.79 -0.51
N GLU A 224 4.17 -33.33 -1.27
CA GLU A 224 3.01 -34.03 -0.75
C GLU A 224 3.40 -35.16 0.22
N ASN A 225 2.44 -35.60 1.03
CA ASN A 225 2.62 -36.69 1.98
C ASN A 225 3.71 -36.44 3.05
N ALA A 226 3.93 -35.19 3.44
CA ALA A 226 4.98 -34.74 4.36
C ALA A 226 6.41 -35.01 3.84
N GLY A 227 6.59 -35.02 2.52
CA GLY A 227 7.91 -35.15 1.91
C GLY A 227 8.83 -33.98 2.26
N VAL A 228 10.15 -34.23 2.28
CA VAL A 228 11.17 -33.25 2.69
C VAL A 228 11.57 -32.33 1.53
N GLU A 229 11.27 -32.71 0.29
CA GLU A 229 11.65 -31.93 -0.88
C GLU A 229 10.85 -30.64 -1.00
N ARG A 230 11.49 -29.57 -1.48
CA ARG A 230 10.86 -28.25 -1.66
C ARG A 230 9.99 -28.27 -2.92
N PHE A 231 8.68 -28.17 -2.76
CA PHE A 231 7.72 -28.21 -3.86
C PHE A 231 7.52 -26.83 -4.52
N ALA A 232 7.28 -25.79 -3.73
CA ALA A 232 7.09 -24.43 -4.24
C ALA A 232 7.57 -23.40 -3.22
N CYS A 233 7.93 -22.22 -3.69
CA CYS A 233 8.31 -21.12 -2.82
C CYS A 233 7.82 -19.77 -3.34
N ALA A 234 7.63 -18.85 -2.40
CA ALA A 234 7.26 -17.47 -2.67
C ALA A 234 7.91 -16.55 -1.63
N ASN A 235 8.18 -15.30 -2.01
CA ASN A 235 8.65 -14.29 -1.08
C ASN A 235 7.48 -13.68 -0.31
N ILE A 236 7.67 -13.52 0.99
CA ILE A 236 6.78 -12.80 1.89
C ILE A 236 7.09 -11.32 1.74
N ARG A 237 6.11 -10.56 1.25
CA ARG A 237 6.22 -9.12 1.03
C ARG A 237 5.05 -8.39 1.71
N PRO A 238 5.15 -7.07 1.90
CA PRO A 238 4.01 -6.28 2.37
C PRO A 238 2.78 -6.47 1.46
N ASP A 239 1.60 -6.54 2.06
CA ASP A 239 0.33 -6.64 1.35
C ASP A 239 -0.48 -5.36 1.58
N ASP A 240 -0.29 -4.39 0.70
CA ASP A 240 -1.07 -3.16 0.71
C ASP A 240 -2.41 -3.41 0.00
N ASP A 241 -3.49 -2.80 0.47
CA ASP A 241 -4.83 -2.91 -0.12
C ASP A 241 -5.38 -1.50 -0.37
N ILE A 242 -5.39 -1.11 -1.64
CA ILE A 242 -5.92 0.18 -2.10
C ILE A 242 -7.28 -0.08 -2.74
N ILE A 243 -8.30 0.55 -2.20
CA ILE A 243 -9.69 0.41 -2.66
C ILE A 243 -10.06 1.67 -3.44
N LYS A 244 -10.48 1.53 -4.70
CA LYS A 244 -10.96 2.67 -5.51
C LYS A 244 -12.25 2.35 -6.24
N TRP A 245 -13.08 3.38 -6.37
CA TRP A 245 -14.21 3.38 -7.28
C TRP A 245 -13.73 3.62 -8.70
N VAL A 246 -14.27 2.86 -9.65
CA VAL A 246 -13.97 3.04 -11.07
C VAL A 246 -15.27 3.24 -11.83
N ILE A 247 -15.25 4.18 -12.78
CA ILE A 247 -16.37 4.52 -13.64
C ILE A 247 -15.93 4.25 -15.08
N VAL A 248 -16.48 3.20 -15.70
CA VAL A 248 -16.06 2.70 -17.01
C VAL A 248 -17.20 2.82 -18.02
N ARG A 249 -16.88 3.19 -19.26
CA ARG A 249 -17.82 3.20 -20.38
C ARG A 249 -18.22 1.78 -20.75
N LYS A 250 -19.52 1.53 -20.83
CA LYS A 250 -20.09 0.23 -21.18
C LYS A 250 -19.90 -0.01 -22.68
N THR A 251 -19.22 -1.10 -23.02
CA THR A 251 -19.19 -1.66 -24.38
C THR A 251 -20.36 -2.65 -24.55
N PRO A 252 -20.84 -2.94 -25.78
CA PRO A 252 -21.99 -3.83 -25.98
C PRO A 252 -21.81 -5.25 -25.43
N LYS A 253 -20.56 -5.70 -25.22
CA LYS A 253 -20.22 -7.00 -24.62
C LYS A 253 -19.61 -6.87 -23.22
N PHE A 254 -19.79 -5.74 -22.55
CA PHE A 254 -19.14 -5.47 -21.27
C PHE A 254 -19.66 -6.39 -20.16
N THR A 255 -18.75 -7.14 -19.56
CA THR A 255 -18.95 -7.82 -18.28
C THR A 255 -17.81 -7.44 -17.36
N ALA A 256 -18.08 -7.22 -16.06
CA ALA A 256 -17.03 -6.90 -15.10
C ALA A 256 -15.95 -8.00 -15.03
N THR A 257 -16.31 -9.28 -15.20
CA THR A 257 -15.36 -10.39 -15.21
C THR A 257 -14.38 -10.32 -16.39
N THR A 258 -14.88 -10.15 -17.61
CA THR A 258 -14.04 -10.06 -18.81
C THR A 258 -13.18 -8.80 -18.79
N PHE A 259 -13.73 -7.68 -18.31
CA PHE A 259 -12.99 -6.44 -18.08
C PHE A 259 -11.77 -6.68 -17.16
N MET A 260 -11.97 -7.39 -16.05
CA MET A 260 -10.90 -7.68 -15.11
C MET A 260 -9.90 -8.69 -15.65
N GLU A 261 -10.33 -9.68 -16.44
CA GLU A 261 -9.44 -10.63 -17.11
C GLU A 261 -8.49 -9.93 -18.10
N ASP A 262 -9.04 -9.09 -18.99
CA ASP A 262 -8.27 -8.32 -19.96
C ASP A 262 -7.23 -7.42 -19.28
N LEU A 263 -7.63 -6.73 -18.20
CA LEU A 263 -6.72 -5.88 -17.44
C LEU A 263 -5.65 -6.65 -16.69
N ARG A 264 -5.98 -7.82 -16.11
CA ARG A 264 -5.00 -8.69 -15.46
C ARG A 264 -3.96 -9.19 -16.46
N GLU A 265 -4.39 -9.52 -17.67
CA GLU A 265 -3.48 -9.94 -18.74
C GLU A 265 -2.50 -8.81 -19.12
N VAL A 266 -3.02 -7.59 -19.33
CA VAL A 266 -2.17 -6.42 -19.64
C VAL A 266 -1.27 -6.09 -18.45
N LEU A 267 -1.75 -6.04 -17.22
CA LEU A 267 -0.93 -5.68 -16.06
C LEU A 267 0.03 -6.81 -15.63
N GLY A 268 -0.19 -8.03 -16.11
CA GLY A 268 0.51 -9.23 -15.64
C GLY A 268 0.16 -9.61 -14.20
N ALA A 269 -0.98 -9.13 -13.69
CA ALA A 269 -1.37 -9.26 -12.30
C ALA A 269 -2.22 -10.53 -12.07
N PRO A 270 -1.94 -11.33 -11.03
CA PRO A 270 -2.81 -12.44 -10.65
C PRO A 270 -4.14 -11.94 -10.07
N GLU A 271 -5.13 -12.84 -10.01
CA GLU A 271 -6.49 -12.58 -9.52
C GLU A 271 -6.55 -11.93 -8.13
N TRP A 272 -5.65 -12.32 -7.22
CA TRP A 272 -5.61 -11.82 -5.85
C TRP A 272 -4.85 -10.49 -5.67
N TYR A 273 -4.22 -9.96 -6.73
CA TYR A 273 -3.63 -8.61 -6.71
C TYR A 273 -4.57 -7.57 -7.31
N LEU A 274 -5.49 -7.98 -8.18
CA LEU A 274 -6.44 -7.08 -8.80
C LEU A 274 -7.81 -7.76 -8.81
N ALA A 275 -8.68 -7.37 -7.87
CA ALA A 275 -10.01 -7.96 -7.70
C ALA A 275 -11.09 -6.89 -7.76
N ALA A 276 -12.22 -7.19 -8.40
CA ALA A 276 -13.39 -6.30 -8.43
C ALA A 276 -14.46 -6.85 -7.48
N ASP A 277 -15.13 -5.94 -6.78
CA ASP A 277 -16.31 -6.29 -5.99
C ASP A 277 -17.55 -6.27 -6.88
N LEU A 278 -17.98 -7.46 -7.30
CA LEU A 278 -19.13 -7.65 -8.16
C LEU A 278 -20.47 -7.27 -7.49
N GLN A 279 -20.52 -7.14 -6.17
CA GLN A 279 -21.74 -6.74 -5.44
C GLN A 279 -21.98 -5.23 -5.50
N THR A 280 -20.91 -4.45 -5.73
CA THR A 280 -20.97 -2.97 -5.80
C THR A 280 -21.30 -2.44 -7.19
N VAL A 281 -21.53 -3.33 -8.16
CA VAL A 281 -21.77 -2.96 -9.55
C VAL A 281 -23.10 -2.22 -9.65
N SER A 282 -23.03 -0.97 -10.10
CA SER A 282 -24.19 -0.14 -10.39
C SER A 282 -24.07 0.53 -11.76
N PHE A 283 -25.22 0.88 -12.34
CA PHE A 283 -25.31 1.50 -13.65
C PHE A 283 -25.68 2.97 -13.49
N SER A 284 -25.08 3.83 -14.31
CA SER A 284 -25.50 5.23 -14.39
C SER A 284 -26.93 5.33 -14.96
N ALA A 285 -27.61 6.46 -14.69
CA ALA A 285 -28.95 6.74 -15.18
C ALA A 285 -29.07 6.56 -16.70
N ASP A 286 -28.04 6.96 -17.44
CA ASP A 286 -27.99 6.86 -18.91
C ASP A 286 -27.65 5.45 -19.43
N GLN A 287 -27.39 4.48 -18.53
CA GLN A 287 -26.95 3.11 -18.83
C GLN A 287 -25.66 2.99 -19.68
N GLN A 288 -24.98 4.10 -19.95
CA GLN A 288 -23.73 4.14 -20.72
C GLN A 288 -22.49 3.86 -19.87
N CYS A 289 -22.61 3.97 -18.55
CA CYS A 289 -21.49 3.86 -17.62
C CYS A 289 -21.79 2.84 -16.52
N VAL A 290 -20.76 2.10 -16.14
CA VAL A 290 -20.78 1.13 -15.04
C VAL A 290 -19.83 1.61 -13.97
N THR A 291 -20.26 1.53 -12.71
CA THR A 291 -19.42 1.86 -11.55
C THR A 291 -19.34 0.67 -10.61
N PHE A 292 -18.15 0.41 -10.09
CA PHE A 292 -17.89 -0.65 -9.12
C PHE A 292 -16.57 -0.38 -8.40
N VAL A 293 -16.37 -1.08 -7.29
CA VAL A 293 -15.16 -1.02 -6.49
C VAL A 293 -14.13 -2.01 -6.99
N ILE A 294 -12.87 -1.57 -7.07
CA ILE A 294 -11.70 -2.41 -7.35
C ILE A 294 -10.74 -2.34 -6.17
N HIS A 295 -10.21 -3.51 -5.81
CA HIS A 295 -9.16 -3.73 -4.84
C HIS A 295 -7.83 -3.97 -5.57
N PHE A 296 -6.86 -3.09 -5.32
CA PHE A 296 -5.48 -3.23 -5.72
C PHE A 296 -4.70 -3.75 -4.51
N MET A 297 -4.31 -5.02 -4.56
CA MET A 297 -3.69 -5.72 -3.46
C MET A 297 -2.23 -6.11 -3.79
N GLY A 298 -1.42 -6.24 -2.76
CA GLY A 298 -0.05 -6.76 -2.84
C GLY A 298 1.03 -5.67 -2.75
N PRO A 299 2.31 -6.06 -2.92
CA PRO A 299 3.45 -5.18 -2.65
C PRO A 299 3.64 -4.04 -3.65
N GLN A 300 2.92 -4.09 -4.79
CA GLN A 300 2.99 -3.10 -5.86
C GLN A 300 1.62 -2.46 -6.09
N ALA A 301 0.73 -2.46 -5.09
CA ALA A 301 -0.64 -1.93 -5.20
C ALA A 301 -0.68 -0.49 -5.75
N GLY A 302 0.23 0.38 -5.29
CA GLY A 302 0.31 1.76 -5.78
C GLY A 302 0.68 1.85 -7.27
N GLN A 303 1.63 1.04 -7.73
CA GLN A 303 2.01 1.02 -9.15
C GLN A 303 0.89 0.40 -10.01
N LEU A 304 0.23 -0.65 -9.52
CA LEU A 304 -0.93 -1.25 -10.19
C LEU A 304 -2.04 -0.24 -10.40
N GLU A 305 -2.32 0.59 -9.41
CA GLU A 305 -3.34 1.63 -9.50
C GLU A 305 -2.97 2.71 -10.54
N LEU A 306 -1.72 3.17 -10.54
CA LEU A 306 -1.23 4.16 -11.50
C LEU A 306 -1.29 3.63 -12.95
N ASP A 307 -0.80 2.41 -13.17
CA ASP A 307 -0.81 1.79 -14.50
C ASP A 307 -2.23 1.47 -14.97
N PHE A 308 -3.12 1.09 -14.05
CA PHE A 308 -4.54 0.91 -14.34
C PHE A 308 -5.19 2.22 -14.79
N SER A 309 -4.98 3.32 -14.05
CA SER A 309 -5.49 4.65 -14.41
C SER A 309 -4.96 5.10 -15.77
N ARG A 310 -3.68 4.82 -16.07
CA ARG A 310 -3.07 5.09 -17.37
C ARG A 310 -3.71 4.29 -18.52
N LEU A 311 -4.01 3.02 -18.29
CA LEU A 311 -4.66 2.17 -19.30
C LEU A 311 -6.07 2.66 -19.63
N LEU A 312 -6.85 3.07 -18.64
CA LEU A 312 -8.19 3.61 -18.87
C LEU A 312 -8.18 5.00 -19.52
N ALA A 313 -7.11 5.77 -19.36
CA ALA A 313 -6.87 7.02 -20.10
C ALA A 313 -6.41 6.80 -21.55
N GLY A 314 -6.31 5.55 -22.03
CA GLY A 314 -5.87 5.22 -23.38
C GLY A 314 -4.36 5.09 -23.57
N GLY A 315 -3.60 5.10 -22.47
CA GLY A 315 -2.16 4.90 -22.48
C GLY A 315 -1.74 3.49 -22.89
N ILE A 316 -0.44 3.37 -23.24
CA ILE A 316 0.22 2.12 -23.61
C ILE A 316 1.09 1.65 -22.47
N LEU A 317 1.02 0.36 -22.15
CA LEU A 317 1.87 -0.27 -21.15
C LEU A 317 2.87 -1.22 -21.83
N PRO A 318 4.13 -0.82 -22.04
CA PRO A 318 5.11 -1.61 -22.79
C PRO A 318 5.57 -2.88 -22.05
N SER A 319 5.62 -2.85 -20.72
CA SER A 319 6.00 -3.97 -19.85
C SER A 319 4.93 -4.23 -18.79
N PRO A 320 4.74 -5.47 -18.32
CA PRO A 320 3.79 -5.75 -17.24
C PRO A 320 4.22 -5.06 -15.95
N THR A 321 3.24 -4.62 -15.16
CA THR A 321 3.47 -3.99 -13.85
C THR A 321 4.09 -5.00 -12.88
N ILE A 322 3.55 -6.22 -12.86
CA ILE A 322 4.10 -7.31 -12.06
C ILE A 322 5.09 -8.10 -12.93
N SER A 323 6.38 -7.82 -12.72
CA SER A 323 7.47 -8.55 -13.37
C SER A 323 8.11 -9.57 -12.43
N ILE A 324 8.28 -10.81 -12.89
CA ILE A 324 8.95 -11.87 -12.15
C ILE A 324 10.37 -12.02 -12.67
N ARG A 325 11.36 -12.04 -11.78
CA ARG A 325 12.77 -12.21 -12.18
C ARG A 325 12.96 -13.56 -12.87
N GLY A 326 13.63 -13.54 -14.02
CA GLY A 326 13.92 -14.74 -14.83
C GLY A 326 12.77 -15.21 -15.71
N VAL A 327 11.60 -14.58 -15.64
CA VAL A 327 10.47 -14.84 -16.53
C VAL A 327 10.32 -13.65 -17.47
N TYR A 328 10.42 -13.91 -18.77
CA TYR A 328 10.21 -12.91 -19.80
C TYR A 328 8.71 -12.81 -20.14
N SER A 329 8.21 -11.59 -20.31
CA SER A 329 6.85 -11.36 -20.77
C SER A 329 6.68 -11.85 -22.20
N ASP A 330 5.51 -12.43 -22.51
CA ASP A 330 5.18 -12.84 -23.88
C ASP A 330 5.21 -11.61 -24.82
N PRO A 331 5.96 -11.64 -25.94
CA PRO A 331 5.97 -10.55 -26.90
C PRO A 331 4.59 -10.28 -27.54
N LYS A 332 3.67 -11.25 -27.49
CA LYS A 332 2.29 -11.11 -28.01
C LYS A 332 1.30 -10.53 -26.99
N ARG A 333 1.75 -10.23 -25.76
CA ARG A 333 0.90 -9.67 -24.71
C ARG A 333 0.24 -8.36 -25.17
N PRO A 334 -1.06 -8.15 -24.91
CA PRO A 334 -1.70 -6.87 -25.16
C PRO A 334 -1.06 -5.74 -24.33
N THR A 335 -0.87 -4.58 -24.94
CA THR A 335 -0.28 -3.38 -24.30
C THR A 335 -1.30 -2.27 -24.09
N LYS A 336 -2.50 -2.42 -24.62
CA LYS A 336 -3.63 -1.49 -24.54
C LYS A 336 -4.89 -2.26 -24.18
N VAL A 337 -5.86 -1.54 -23.63
CA VAL A 337 -7.22 -2.04 -23.39
C VAL A 337 -8.24 -1.23 -24.20
N PRO A 338 -9.36 -1.84 -24.61
CA PRO A 338 -10.43 -1.15 -25.32
C PRO A 338 -11.33 -0.31 -24.40
N TYR A 339 -11.12 -0.37 -23.08
CA TYR A 339 -11.95 0.30 -22.09
C TYR A 339 -11.49 1.74 -21.84
N ARG A 340 -12.44 2.62 -21.50
CA ARG A 340 -12.21 4.03 -21.20
C ARG A 340 -13.00 4.47 -19.97
N THR A 341 -12.48 5.45 -19.23
CA THR A 341 -13.22 6.12 -18.16
C THR A 341 -14.42 6.88 -18.74
N CYS A 342 -15.54 6.86 -18.04
CA CYS A 342 -16.64 7.77 -18.36
C CYS A 342 -16.30 9.21 -17.93
N GLY A 343 -16.58 10.19 -18.80
CA GLY A 343 -16.39 11.61 -18.51
C GLY A 343 -14.94 12.11 -18.64
N GLY A 344 -14.06 11.38 -19.33
CA GLY A 344 -12.76 11.90 -19.78
C GLY A 344 -12.86 12.50 -21.18
N LEU A 345 -12.04 13.51 -21.48
CA LEU A 345 -11.92 14.18 -22.78
C LEU A 345 -11.92 13.13 -23.90
N GLU A 346 -12.89 13.24 -24.82
CA GLU A 346 -12.98 12.34 -25.95
C GLU A 346 -11.79 12.59 -26.90
N GLU A 347 -11.38 11.58 -27.69
CA GLU A 347 -10.44 11.85 -28.80
C GLU A 347 -11.03 12.88 -29.78
N ASP A 348 -12.37 12.96 -29.84
CA ASP A 348 -13.12 13.97 -30.57
C ASP A 348 -13.03 15.38 -29.93
N ASP A 349 -12.75 15.49 -28.63
CA ASP A 349 -12.45 16.77 -27.97
C ASP A 349 -11.02 17.25 -28.26
N ILE A 350 -10.12 16.32 -28.66
CA ILE A 350 -8.72 16.60 -29.01
C ILE A 350 -8.55 16.81 -30.53
N LEU A 351 -9.39 16.16 -31.34
CA LEU A 351 -9.35 16.19 -32.81
C LEU A 351 -10.48 17.01 -33.44
N GLY A 352 -11.42 17.51 -32.63
CA GLY A 352 -12.59 18.28 -33.02
C GLY A 352 -12.37 19.79 -33.09
N ASP A 353 -11.19 20.25 -33.49
CA ASP A 353 -11.09 21.54 -34.16
C ASP A 353 -9.91 21.55 -35.13
N LYS A 354 -10.15 21.06 -36.36
CA LYS A 354 -9.37 21.48 -37.51
C LYS A 354 -9.80 22.90 -37.88
N SER A 355 -9.42 23.87 -37.06
CA SER A 355 -9.28 25.25 -37.51
C SER A 355 -7.83 25.67 -37.30
N ASP A 356 -7.22 26.10 -38.40
CA ASP A 356 -5.85 26.58 -38.49
C ASP A 356 -5.62 27.73 -37.49
N ALA A 357 -5.07 27.42 -36.33
CA ALA A 357 -4.34 28.38 -35.52
C ALA A 357 -3.21 27.66 -34.81
N SER A 358 -2.00 27.86 -35.34
CA SER A 358 -0.72 27.46 -34.77
C SER A 358 -0.69 27.65 -33.25
N TRP A 359 -0.71 26.52 -32.53
CA TRP A 359 -0.55 26.37 -31.09
C TRP A 359 0.68 27.09 -30.50
N TRP A 360 1.61 27.55 -31.33
CA TRP A 360 2.77 28.36 -30.92
C TRP A 360 2.42 29.79 -30.48
N ASN A 361 1.31 30.36 -30.93
CA ASN A 361 0.97 31.76 -30.63
C ASN A 361 0.41 31.94 -29.21
N VAL A 362 -0.17 30.89 -28.62
CA VAL A 362 -0.71 30.92 -27.25
C VAL A 362 0.41 30.85 -26.20
N LEU A 363 1.52 30.18 -26.51
CA LEU A 363 2.66 30.03 -25.58
C LEU A 363 3.64 31.22 -25.63
N THR A 364 3.61 32.02 -26.69
CA THR A 364 4.58 33.10 -26.91
C THR A 364 4.03 34.50 -26.63
N GLY A 365 2.75 34.63 -26.28
CA GLY A 365 2.18 35.91 -25.82
C GLY A 365 2.16 37.02 -26.88
N ASN A 366 2.22 36.69 -28.17
CA ASN A 366 1.98 37.64 -29.25
C ASN A 366 0.50 37.62 -29.62
N LEU A 367 -0.27 38.47 -28.95
CA LEU A 367 -1.60 38.88 -29.41
C LEU A 367 -1.43 40.15 -30.23
N ASP A 368 -1.47 40.02 -31.56
CA ASP A 368 -1.75 41.18 -32.42
C ASP A 368 -3.25 41.50 -32.33
N ASP A 369 -3.54 42.76 -32.01
CA ASP A 369 -4.87 43.34 -31.86
C ASP A 369 -5.75 43.11 -33.10
N VAL A 370 -6.84 42.36 -32.94
CA VAL A 370 -7.99 42.44 -33.85
C VAL A 370 -9.14 43.09 -33.09
N GLY A 371 -9.36 44.35 -33.46
CA GLY A 371 -10.26 45.27 -32.80
C GLY A 371 -11.74 44.87 -32.86
N TYR A 372 -12.42 45.15 -31.75
CA TYR A 372 -13.85 45.39 -31.69
C TYR A 372 -14.08 46.62 -30.80
N THR A 373 -14.46 47.74 -31.42
CA THR A 373 -15.06 48.87 -30.69
C THR A 373 -16.23 49.42 -31.48
N GLY A 374 -17.44 49.19 -30.97
CA GLY A 374 -18.61 50.03 -31.19
C GLY A 374 -18.65 51.15 -30.15
N ASP A 375 -19.21 52.28 -30.58
CA ASP A 375 -19.26 53.60 -29.94
C ASP A 375 -19.75 53.65 -28.49
N GLY A 376 -19.24 54.64 -27.74
CA GLY A 376 -19.81 55.05 -26.45
C GLY A 376 -18.91 55.94 -25.60
N SER A 377 -18.96 57.25 -25.86
CA SER A 377 -18.28 58.37 -25.20
C SER A 377 -18.26 58.38 -23.65
N GLY A 378 -17.12 58.76 -23.06
CA GLY A 378 -17.03 59.19 -21.66
C GLY A 378 -15.59 59.37 -21.15
N SER A 379 -15.11 60.62 -21.15
CA SER A 379 -13.77 61.09 -20.74
C SER A 379 -13.39 60.81 -19.27
N SER A 380 -12.13 60.42 -19.00
CA SER A 380 -11.16 61.18 -18.19
C SER A 380 -9.88 60.38 -17.82
N SER A 381 -8.74 60.91 -18.31
CA SER A 381 -7.39 60.99 -17.72
C SER A 381 -6.78 59.84 -16.88
N SER A 382 -5.63 59.42 -17.41
CA SER A 382 -4.54 58.57 -16.90
C SER A 382 -3.84 59.01 -15.60
N SER A 383 -3.31 58.02 -14.86
CA SER A 383 -1.91 58.05 -14.41
C SER A 383 -1.37 56.64 -14.12
N PHE A 384 -0.39 56.25 -14.93
CA PHE A 384 0.53 55.11 -14.75
C PHE A 384 1.45 55.38 -13.55
N MET A 385 1.69 54.37 -12.69
CA MET A 385 2.95 54.24 -11.95
C MET A 385 3.24 52.76 -11.70
N SER A 386 4.23 52.27 -12.43
CA SER A 386 4.88 50.96 -12.29
C SER A 386 5.61 50.87 -10.95
N ARG A 387 5.54 49.69 -10.29
CA ARG A 387 6.39 49.33 -9.15
C ARG A 387 7.26 48.12 -9.49
N PRO A 388 8.51 48.08 -8.99
CA PRO A 388 9.54 47.16 -9.47
C PRO A 388 9.67 45.89 -8.63
N SER A 389 10.41 44.97 -9.23
CA SER A 389 10.66 43.58 -8.92
C SER A 389 11.38 43.32 -7.58
N PHE A 390 11.01 42.17 -7.02
CA PHE A 390 11.37 41.46 -5.78
C PHE A 390 12.85 41.31 -5.36
N LEU A 391 13.82 41.97 -6.00
CA LEU A 391 15.25 41.69 -5.73
C LEU A 391 15.87 42.53 -4.60
N HIS A 392 15.13 43.47 -3.99
CA HIS A 392 15.64 44.33 -2.90
C HIS A 392 15.22 43.93 -1.48
N LEU A 393 14.37 42.92 -1.32
CA LEU A 393 13.92 42.49 0.01
C LEU A 393 14.81 41.43 0.68
N LEU A 394 15.74 40.82 -0.05
CA LEU A 394 16.61 39.76 0.47
C LEU A 394 17.90 40.28 1.14
N LEU A 395 18.26 41.55 0.93
CA LEU A 395 19.48 42.13 1.52
C LEU A 395 19.26 42.82 2.88
N LEU A 396 18.02 42.91 3.37
CA LEU A 396 17.69 43.54 4.66
C LEU A 396 17.45 42.52 5.80
N LEU A 397 17.54 41.22 5.53
CA LEU A 397 17.34 40.15 6.52
C LEU A 397 18.65 39.51 7.02
N LEU A 398 19.81 39.96 6.54
CA LEU A 398 21.13 39.40 6.92
C LEU A 398 21.95 40.30 7.88
N THR A 399 21.37 41.37 8.42
CA THR A 399 22.07 42.30 9.33
C THR A 399 21.50 42.36 10.77
N VAL A 400 20.61 41.44 11.16
CA VAL A 400 20.05 41.40 12.54
C VAL A 400 20.53 40.19 13.36
N THR A 401 21.50 39.42 12.88
CA THR A 401 22.21 38.41 13.70
C THR A 401 23.65 38.85 13.93
N LEU A 402 23.83 39.88 14.75
CA LEU A 402 25.08 40.20 15.46
C LEU A 402 24.82 41.40 16.39
N HIS A 403 24.26 41.12 17.57
CA HIS A 403 24.63 41.69 18.87
C HIS A 403 23.99 40.84 19.98
#